data_AF-A0AA43Q4A6-F1
#
_entry.id   AF-A0AA43Q4A6-F1
#
_cell.length_a   1.000
_cell.length_b   1.000
_cell.length_c   1.000
_cell.angle_alpha   90.00
_cell.angle_beta   90.00
_cell.angle_gamma   90.00
#
_symmetry.space_group_name_H-M   'P 1'
#
loop_
_entity.id
_entity.type
_entity.pdbx_description
1 polymer ?
#
loop_
_entity_poly.entity_id
_entity_poly.type
_entity_poly.pdbx_seq_one_letter_code
_entity_poly.pdbx_strand_id
1 'polypeptide(L)'
;MMAAVKIKKRQNSALIEANLLGRWLSHDYFLLLYTPFKIGIIEGNFLRDLMNTTIFNQKILSSLTMLSAINFNAAVIFLLVISVISATGSTLIFDNNSDLYGPLASNLRLMLIYLTLSEFAVYCFCSYRENYRLLILVGLFWLMLMGSIEYYGMINQISIDENYRWFFLYMGISNLAYGYLYGFNKSWYQDNKIDLK
;
A
#
# COMPACT_ATOMS: atom_id res chain seq x y z
N MET A 1 -40.84 -41.53 9.50
CA MET A 1 -41.21 -40.11 9.24
C MET A 1 -40.40 -39.09 10.04
N MET A 2 -40.01 -39.35 11.30
CA MET A 2 -39.23 -38.39 12.12
C MET A 2 -37.81 -38.08 11.61
N ALA A 3 -37.15 -38.99 10.88
CA ALA A 3 -35.79 -38.76 10.38
C ALA A 3 -35.71 -37.70 9.26
N ALA A 4 -36.73 -37.64 8.39
CA ALA A 4 -36.77 -36.70 7.26
C ALA A 4 -36.92 -35.23 7.71
N VAL A 5 -37.60 -34.99 8.83
CA VAL A 5 -37.80 -33.65 9.40
C VAL A 5 -36.48 -33.10 9.98
N LYS A 6 -35.61 -33.96 10.51
CA LYS A 6 -34.33 -33.55 11.12
C LYS A 6 -33.30 -33.11 10.08
N ILE A 7 -33.34 -33.69 8.88
CA ILE A 7 -32.43 -33.34 7.77
C ILE A 7 -32.80 -31.98 7.19
N LYS A 8 -34.10 -31.70 7.00
CA LYS A 8 -34.57 -30.41 6.48
C LYS A 8 -34.23 -29.23 7.40
N LYS A 9 -34.21 -29.45 8.73
CA LYS A 9 -33.84 -28.41 9.70
C LYS A 9 -32.34 -28.06 9.66
N ARG A 10 -31.45 -29.02 9.40
CA ARG A 10 -30.00 -28.78 9.25
C ARG A 10 -29.62 -28.10 7.94
N GLN A 11 -30.35 -28.36 6.86
CA GLN A 11 -30.10 -27.68 5.58
C GLN A 11 -30.44 -26.19 5.66
N ASN A 12 -31.51 -25.83 6.36
CA ASN A 12 -31.88 -24.42 6.55
C ASN A 12 -30.91 -23.66 7.45
N SER A 13 -30.29 -24.29 8.46
CA SER A 13 -29.31 -23.61 9.30
C SER A 13 -28.02 -23.29 8.54
N ALA A 14 -27.52 -24.21 7.71
CA ALA A 14 -26.32 -23.97 6.90
C ALA A 14 -26.53 -22.88 5.84
N LEU A 15 -27.73 -22.78 5.28
CA LEU A 15 -28.07 -21.76 4.28
C LEU A 15 -28.20 -20.36 4.90
N ILE A 16 -28.59 -20.28 6.18
CA ILE A 16 -28.64 -19.02 6.94
C ILE A 16 -27.24 -18.55 7.30
N GLU A 17 -26.33 -19.45 7.72
CA GLU A 17 -24.93 -19.10 8.01
C GLU A 17 -24.17 -18.65 6.76
N ALA A 18 -24.38 -19.31 5.61
CA ALA A 18 -23.77 -18.90 4.34
C ALA A 18 -24.28 -17.51 3.87
N ASN A 19 -25.57 -17.22 4.03
CA ASN A 19 -26.13 -15.90 3.71
C ASN A 19 -25.68 -14.81 4.69
N LEU A 20 -25.45 -15.14 5.96
CA LEU A 20 -24.88 -14.21 6.93
C LEU A 20 -23.42 -13.89 6.56
N LEU A 21 -22.58 -14.89 6.28
CA LEU A 21 -21.19 -14.67 5.85
C LEU A 21 -21.07 -13.87 4.55
N GLY A 22 -21.98 -14.09 3.58
CA GLY A 22 -22.04 -13.27 2.36
C GLY A 22 -22.40 -11.80 2.64
N ARG A 23 -23.20 -11.54 3.68
CA ARG A 23 -23.57 -10.18 4.11
C ARG A 23 -22.44 -9.46 4.85
N TRP A 24 -21.61 -10.19 5.60
CA TRP A 24 -20.41 -9.64 6.25
C TRP A 24 -19.31 -9.27 5.23
N LEU A 25 -19.31 -9.88 4.05
CA LEU A 25 -18.40 -9.55 2.94
C LEU A 25 -18.96 -8.51 1.97
N SER A 26 -20.23 -8.11 2.08
CA SER A 26 -20.85 -7.15 1.15
C SER A 26 -20.78 -5.71 1.68
N HIS A 27 -19.92 -4.92 1.03
CA HIS A 27 -19.91 -3.46 0.91
C HIS A 27 -19.66 -2.57 2.15
N ASP A 28 -20.15 -2.89 3.34
CA ASP A 28 -20.18 -1.88 4.42
C ASP A 28 -18.84 -1.72 5.17
N TYR A 29 -18.06 -2.80 5.29
CA TYR A 29 -16.70 -2.72 5.87
C TYR A 29 -15.69 -2.05 4.93
N PHE A 30 -15.94 -2.09 3.62
CA PHE A 30 -15.12 -1.37 2.64
C PHE A 30 -15.33 0.16 2.73
N LEU A 31 -16.51 0.59 3.18
CA LEU A 31 -16.85 2.00 3.37
C LEU A 31 -16.29 2.60 4.67
N LEU A 32 -16.02 1.78 5.70
CA LEU A 32 -15.42 2.27 6.95
C LEU A 32 -13.92 2.61 6.79
N LEU A 33 -13.20 1.93 5.90
CA LEU A 33 -11.86 2.34 5.43
C LEU A 33 -11.89 3.57 4.49
N TYR A 34 -13.08 3.98 4.06
CA TYR A 34 -13.33 5.09 3.14
C TYR A 34 -13.91 6.33 3.82
N THR A 35 -13.95 6.36 5.16
CA THR A 35 -14.18 7.63 5.85
C THR A 35 -12.94 8.51 5.59
N PRO A 36 -13.09 9.63 4.86
CA PRO A 36 -11.94 10.43 4.48
C PRO A 36 -11.32 10.96 5.77
N PHE A 37 -10.09 10.52 6.02
CA PHE A 37 -9.19 11.14 6.97
C PHE A 37 -9.14 12.63 6.64
N LYS A 38 -9.98 13.42 7.31
CA LYS A 38 -10.12 14.87 7.15
C LYS A 38 -9.03 15.59 7.98
N ILE A 39 -7.88 14.95 8.11
CA ILE A 39 -6.70 15.41 8.82
C ILE A 39 -5.69 15.76 7.72
N GLY A 40 -5.54 17.05 7.41
CA GLY A 40 -4.57 17.53 6.41
C GLY A 40 -4.99 18.72 5.55
N ILE A 41 -6.21 19.26 5.70
CA ILE A 41 -6.63 20.47 4.96
C ILE A 41 -5.89 21.72 5.47
N ILE A 42 -5.25 21.68 6.65
CA ILE A 42 -4.59 22.85 7.23
C ILE A 42 -3.15 23.05 6.70
N GLU A 43 -2.46 22.01 6.21
CA GLU A 43 -1.12 22.16 5.62
C GLU A 43 -1.13 22.44 4.11
N GLY A 44 -2.25 22.20 3.43
CA GLY A 44 -2.39 22.39 1.99
C GLY A 44 -2.28 23.85 1.53
N ASN A 45 -2.40 24.82 2.42
CA ASN A 45 -2.27 26.25 2.08
C ASN A 45 -0.82 26.73 2.15
N PHE A 46 -0.02 26.20 3.09
CA PHE A 46 1.37 26.62 3.25
C PHE A 46 2.25 26.14 2.09
N LEU A 47 2.12 24.87 1.68
CA LEU A 47 2.84 24.35 0.51
C LEU A 47 2.33 24.96 -0.81
N ARG A 48 1.03 25.30 -0.87
CA ARG A 48 0.43 26.02 -2.01
C ARG A 48 1.00 27.43 -2.12
N ASP A 49 1.15 28.16 -1.02
CA ASP A 49 1.72 29.51 -1.01
C ASP A 49 3.24 29.52 -1.27
N LEU A 50 3.97 28.52 -0.76
CA LEU A 50 5.41 28.37 -1.01
C LEU A 50 5.71 27.99 -2.48
N MET A 51 4.76 27.35 -3.17
CA MET A 51 4.84 27.07 -4.61
C MET A 51 4.20 28.14 -5.50
N ASN A 52 3.43 29.07 -4.95
CA ASN A 52 2.78 30.16 -5.71
C ASN A 52 3.75 31.30 -6.06
N THR A 53 4.89 31.36 -5.38
CA THR A 53 5.97 32.26 -5.76
C THR A 53 6.78 31.59 -6.87
N THR A 54 6.44 31.95 -8.12
CA THR A 54 7.14 31.67 -9.39
C THR A 54 6.80 30.36 -10.13
N ILE A 55 5.82 30.45 -11.03
CA ILE A 55 5.86 29.87 -12.39
C ILE A 55 6.44 28.45 -12.47
N PHE A 56 5.86 27.48 -11.77
CA PHE A 56 6.14 26.07 -12.09
C PHE A 56 5.49 25.76 -13.44
N ASN A 57 6.31 25.75 -14.49
CA ASN A 57 5.90 25.52 -15.86
C ASN A 57 5.14 24.19 -15.93
N GLN A 58 3.89 24.18 -16.40
CA GLN A 58 3.02 23.00 -16.45
C GLN A 58 3.71 21.79 -17.08
N LYS A 59 4.61 22.05 -18.05
CA LYS A 59 5.48 21.05 -18.68
C LYS A 59 6.40 20.33 -17.68
N ILE A 60 6.97 21.05 -16.72
CA ILE A 60 7.83 20.49 -15.67
C ILE A 60 7.00 19.61 -14.73
N LEU A 61 5.83 20.07 -14.28
CA LEU A 61 4.97 19.28 -13.40
C LEU A 61 4.49 17.99 -14.08
N SER A 62 4.11 18.07 -15.36
CA SER A 62 3.75 16.90 -16.16
C SER A 62 4.93 15.94 -16.32
N SER A 63 6.13 16.45 -16.61
CA SER A 63 7.36 15.65 -16.70
C SER A 63 7.71 14.96 -15.37
N LEU A 64 7.65 15.68 -14.25
CA LEU A 64 7.87 15.12 -12.91
C LEU A 64 6.85 14.04 -12.56
N THR A 65 5.57 14.25 -12.92
CA THR A 65 4.53 13.25 -12.71
C THR A 65 4.81 11.99 -13.53
N MET A 66 5.27 12.14 -14.78
CA MET A 66 5.65 11.02 -15.64
C MET A 66 6.87 10.27 -15.09
N LEU A 67 7.92 10.99 -14.68
CA LEU A 67 9.12 10.39 -14.08
C LEU A 67 8.77 9.63 -12.80
N SER A 68 7.93 10.22 -11.96
CA SER A 68 7.46 9.60 -10.73
C SER A 68 6.61 8.36 -10.99
N ALA A 69 5.78 8.36 -12.04
CA ALA A 69 5.02 7.19 -12.46
C ALA A 69 5.95 6.04 -12.91
N ILE A 70 6.99 6.35 -13.69
CA ILE A 70 8.00 5.36 -14.11
C ILE A 70 8.71 4.77 -12.89
N ASN A 71 9.17 5.63 -11.98
CA ASN A 71 9.84 5.20 -10.75
C ASN A 71 8.93 4.33 -9.87
N PHE A 72 7.66 4.71 -9.70
CA PHE A 72 6.69 3.91 -8.96
C PHE A 72 6.45 2.53 -9.59
N ASN A 73 6.25 2.46 -10.91
CA ASN A 73 6.11 1.18 -11.61
C ASN A 73 7.37 0.31 -11.46
N ALA A 74 8.56 0.91 -11.54
CA ALA A 74 9.82 0.20 -11.31
C ALA A 74 9.90 -0.35 -9.87
N ALA A 75 9.48 0.43 -8.86
CA ALA A 75 9.42 -0.01 -7.47
C ALA A 75 8.47 -1.21 -7.26
N VAL A 76 7.28 -1.19 -7.88
CA VAL A 76 6.33 -2.31 -7.81
C VAL A 76 6.89 -3.58 -8.47
N ILE A 77 7.51 -3.45 -9.65
CA ILE A 77 8.17 -4.59 -10.33
C ILE A 77 9.32 -5.13 -9.46
N PHE A 78 10.11 -4.23 -8.89
CA PHE A 78 11.22 -4.59 -8.02
C PHE A 78 10.75 -5.35 -6.77
N LEU A 79 9.68 -4.87 -6.12
CA LEU A 79 9.01 -5.57 -5.01
C LEU A 79 8.56 -6.98 -5.42
N LEU A 80 7.93 -7.13 -6.60
CA LEU A 80 7.51 -8.44 -7.11
C LEU A 80 8.69 -9.39 -7.30
N VAL A 81 9.77 -8.91 -7.93
CA VAL A 81 10.99 -9.71 -8.16
C VAL A 81 11.63 -10.13 -6.82
N ILE A 82 11.80 -9.18 -5.90
CA ILE A 82 12.34 -9.45 -4.56
C ILE A 82 11.49 -10.46 -3.80
N SER A 83 10.17 -10.34 -3.88
CA SER A 83 9.23 -11.24 -3.22
C SER A 83 9.34 -12.67 -3.74
N VAL A 84 9.46 -12.84 -5.07
CA VAL A 84 9.66 -14.16 -5.69
C VAL A 84 11.02 -14.75 -5.30
N ILE A 85 12.10 -13.96 -5.33
CA ILE A 85 13.44 -14.40 -4.92
C ILE A 85 13.47 -14.75 -3.43
N SER A 86 12.76 -13.99 -2.60
CA SER A 86 12.58 -14.25 -1.17
C SER A 86 11.85 -15.58 -0.93
N ALA A 87 10.78 -15.84 -1.68
CA ALA A 87 9.97 -17.05 -1.57
C ALA A 87 10.73 -18.32 -1.96
N THR A 88 11.71 -18.25 -2.88
CA THR A 88 12.57 -19.40 -3.23
C THR A 88 13.62 -19.71 -2.17
N GLY A 89 13.70 -18.92 -1.09
CA GLY A 89 14.67 -19.12 -0.01
C GLY A 89 16.09 -18.73 -0.39
N SER A 90 16.25 -17.91 -1.42
CA SER A 90 17.56 -17.44 -1.88
C SER A 90 18.28 -16.62 -0.81
N THR A 91 19.57 -16.90 -0.63
CA THR A 91 20.42 -16.17 0.32
C THR A 91 20.79 -14.77 -0.17
N LEU A 92 20.50 -14.43 -1.43
CA LEU A 92 20.80 -13.12 -2.02
C LEU A 92 20.11 -11.94 -1.31
N ILE A 93 19.00 -12.20 -0.62
CA ILE A 93 18.19 -11.17 0.08
C ILE A 93 18.14 -11.42 1.59
N PHE A 94 18.37 -12.67 2.00
CA PHE A 94 18.37 -13.07 3.40
C PHE A 94 19.61 -13.90 3.65
N ASP A 95 20.61 -13.31 4.29
CA ASP A 95 21.71 -14.11 4.82
C ASP A 95 21.11 -15.12 5.82
N ASN A 96 21.08 -16.39 5.42
CA ASN A 96 20.55 -17.49 6.20
C ASN A 96 21.53 -17.80 7.33
N ASN A 97 21.66 -16.92 8.30
CA ASN A 97 22.23 -17.23 9.60
C ASN A 97 21.22 -18.10 10.37
N SER A 98 21.10 -19.34 9.89
CA SER A 98 20.09 -20.32 10.29
C SER A 98 20.05 -20.59 11.79
N ASP A 99 21.17 -20.38 12.49
CA ASP A 99 21.31 -20.64 13.92
C ASP A 99 20.73 -19.56 14.84
N LEU A 100 20.60 -18.31 14.38
CA LEU A 100 20.04 -17.21 15.20
C LEU A 100 18.65 -16.73 14.74
N TYR A 101 18.30 -16.97 13.47
CA TYR A 101 17.15 -16.32 12.83
C TYR A 101 16.11 -17.25 12.22
N GLY A 102 16.26 -18.58 12.33
CA GLY A 102 15.43 -19.56 11.59
C GLY A 102 13.92 -19.23 11.55
N PRO A 103 13.23 -19.09 12.71
CA PRO A 103 11.81 -18.77 12.73
C PRO A 103 11.48 -17.33 12.30
N LEU A 104 12.32 -16.36 12.65
CA LEU A 104 12.07 -14.95 12.37
C LEU A 104 12.23 -14.64 10.88
N ALA A 105 13.28 -15.17 10.25
CA ALA A 105 13.53 -15.01 8.82
C ALA A 105 12.37 -15.59 7.99
N SER A 106 11.83 -16.75 8.38
CA SER A 106 10.64 -17.32 7.74
C SER A 106 9.41 -16.40 7.84
N ASN A 107 9.17 -15.81 9.00
CA ASN A 107 8.06 -14.87 9.20
C ASN A 107 8.23 -13.60 8.38
N LEU A 108 9.46 -13.09 8.27
CA LEU A 108 9.77 -11.88 7.51
C LEU A 108 9.62 -12.11 6.00
N ARG A 109 9.98 -13.30 5.50
CA ARG A 109 9.71 -13.72 4.11
C ARG A 109 8.21 -13.79 3.82
N LEU A 110 7.43 -14.42 4.70
CA LEU A 110 5.97 -14.47 4.58
C LEU A 110 5.36 -13.07 4.59
N MET A 111 5.82 -12.21 5.50
CA MET A 111 5.39 -10.81 5.57
C MET A 111 5.66 -10.09 4.23
N LEU A 112 6.83 -10.28 3.63
CA LEU A 112 7.19 -9.68 2.33
C LEU A 112 6.24 -10.12 1.21
N ILE A 113 5.83 -11.38 1.20
CA ILE A 113 4.83 -11.91 0.25
C ILE A 113 3.47 -11.22 0.47
N TYR A 114 3.01 -11.11 1.72
CA TYR A 114 1.75 -10.43 2.03
C TYR A 114 1.77 -8.94 1.64
N LEU A 115 2.89 -8.26 1.90
CA LEU A 115 3.08 -6.87 1.50
C LEU A 115 3.04 -6.72 -0.02
N THR A 116 3.67 -7.64 -0.74
CA THR A 116 3.67 -7.65 -2.21
C THR A 116 2.26 -7.80 -2.78
N LEU A 117 1.49 -8.74 -2.26
CA LEU A 117 0.10 -8.95 -2.68
C LEU A 117 -0.78 -7.74 -2.35
N SER A 118 -0.56 -7.12 -1.19
CA SER A 118 -1.29 -5.93 -0.75
C SER A 118 -0.97 -4.72 -1.63
N GLU A 119 0.32 -4.48 -1.91
CA GLU A 119 0.77 -3.42 -2.81
C GLU A 119 0.19 -3.62 -4.22
N PHE A 120 0.23 -4.86 -4.72
CA PHE A 120 -0.32 -5.19 -6.03
C PHE A 120 -1.83 -4.97 -6.10
N ALA A 121 -2.58 -5.33 -5.05
CA ALA A 121 -4.01 -5.06 -4.98
C ALA A 121 -4.31 -3.56 -4.97
N VAL A 122 -3.54 -2.76 -4.21
CA VAL A 122 -3.68 -1.30 -4.22
C VAL A 122 -3.31 -0.72 -5.59
N TYR A 123 -2.25 -1.22 -6.22
CA TYR A 123 -1.86 -0.83 -7.57
C TYR A 123 -3.01 -1.03 -8.56
N CYS A 124 -3.57 -2.26 -8.62
CA CYS A 124 -4.71 -2.57 -9.50
C CYS A 124 -5.93 -1.68 -9.19
N PHE A 125 -6.22 -1.44 -7.91
CA PHE A 125 -7.32 -0.59 -7.49
C PHE A 125 -7.13 0.87 -7.93
N CYS A 126 -5.93 1.42 -7.70
CA CYS A 126 -5.58 2.78 -8.09
C CYS A 126 -5.61 2.96 -9.62
N SER A 127 -5.14 1.97 -10.38
CA SER A 127 -5.22 1.98 -11.84
C SER A 127 -6.67 1.91 -12.34
N TYR A 128 -7.54 1.13 -11.70
CA TYR A 128 -8.95 1.03 -12.10
C TYR A 128 -9.77 2.29 -11.74
N ARG A 129 -9.51 2.91 -10.59
CA ARG A 129 -10.26 4.08 -10.09
C ARG A 129 -9.64 5.42 -10.46
N GLU A 130 -8.45 5.43 -11.07
CA GLU A 130 -7.66 6.63 -11.35
C GLU A 130 -7.51 7.55 -10.11
N ASN A 131 -7.31 6.93 -8.94
CA ASN A 131 -7.19 7.62 -7.67
C ASN A 131 -5.95 7.17 -6.90
N TYR A 132 -4.81 7.76 -7.27
CA TYR A 132 -3.52 7.44 -6.68
C TYR A 132 -3.26 8.15 -5.34
N ARG A 133 -4.23 8.90 -4.78
CA ARG A 133 -4.06 9.52 -3.45
C ARG A 133 -3.87 8.49 -2.34
N LEU A 134 -4.42 7.29 -2.51
CA LEU A 134 -4.26 6.19 -1.56
C LEU A 134 -2.79 5.73 -1.44
N LEU A 135 -1.96 5.97 -2.47
CA LEU A 135 -0.54 5.64 -2.41
C LEU A 135 0.21 6.46 -1.36
N ILE A 136 -0.32 7.63 -0.94
CA ILE A 136 0.28 8.41 0.15
C ILE A 136 0.22 7.61 1.45
N LEU A 137 -0.95 7.02 1.76
CA LEU A 137 -1.12 6.20 2.96
C LEU A 137 -0.26 4.94 2.90
N VAL A 138 -0.18 4.31 1.73
CA VAL A 138 0.67 3.14 1.50
C VAL A 138 2.15 3.50 1.71
N GLY A 139 2.61 4.62 1.16
CA GLY A 139 3.99 5.08 1.34
C GLY A 139 4.32 5.38 2.80
N LEU A 140 3.41 6.03 3.54
CA LEU A 140 3.56 6.22 4.99
C LEU A 140 3.64 4.88 5.73
N PHE A 141 2.79 3.92 5.36
CA PHE A 141 2.81 2.58 5.93
C PHE A 141 4.16 1.87 5.71
N TRP A 142 4.75 1.96 4.51
CA TRP A 142 6.08 1.43 4.23
C TRP A 142 7.17 2.06 5.11
N LEU A 143 7.14 3.38 5.31
CA LEU A 143 8.10 4.07 6.19
C LEU A 143 7.90 3.73 7.68
N MET A 144 6.65 3.63 8.13
CA MET A 144 6.36 3.19 9.50
C MET A 144 6.80 1.75 9.73
N LEU A 145 6.61 0.88 8.74
CA LEU A 145 7.06 -0.50 8.80
C LEU A 145 8.60 -0.58 8.93
N MET A 146 9.34 0.21 8.15
CA MET A 146 10.79 0.34 8.29
C MET A 146 11.20 0.67 9.72
N GLY A 147 10.65 1.76 10.27
CA GLY A 147 10.96 2.19 11.64
C GLY A 147 10.55 1.16 12.70
N SER A 148 9.45 0.45 12.48
CA SER A 148 8.98 -0.60 13.39
C SER A 148 9.93 -1.80 13.42
N ILE A 149 10.42 -2.23 12.25
CA ILE A 149 11.39 -3.33 12.15
C ILE A 149 12.70 -2.91 12.82
N GLU A 150 13.23 -1.72 12.51
CA GLU A 150 14.46 -1.19 13.13
C GLU A 150 14.37 -1.12 14.66
N TYR A 151 13.26 -0.58 15.17
CA TYR A 151 13.03 -0.48 16.60
C TYR A 151 12.95 -1.87 17.28
N TYR A 152 12.27 -2.82 16.63
CA TYR A 152 12.19 -4.20 17.11
C TYR A 152 13.58 -4.86 17.13
N GLY A 153 14.38 -4.66 16.07
CA GLY A 153 15.75 -5.16 16.00
C GLY A 153 16.63 -4.61 17.11
N MET A 154 16.54 -3.29 17.34
CA MET A 154 17.29 -2.61 18.40
C MET A 154 16.97 -3.18 19.80
N ILE A 155 15.69 -3.38 20.13
CA ILE A 155 15.29 -3.92 21.45
C ILE A 155 15.83 -5.34 21.66
N ASN A 156 15.78 -6.17 20.62
CA ASN A 156 16.17 -7.57 20.70
C ASN A 156 17.64 -7.82 20.37
N GLN A 157 18.43 -6.75 20.17
CA GLN A 157 19.84 -6.81 19.75
C GLN A 157 20.05 -7.65 18.48
N ILE A 158 19.06 -7.59 17.59
CA ILE A 158 19.04 -8.25 16.30
C ILE A 158 19.60 -7.28 15.27
N SER A 159 20.72 -7.66 14.64
CA SER A 159 21.31 -6.91 13.53
C SER A 159 20.41 -7.05 12.30
N ILE A 160 19.74 -5.98 11.91
CA ILE A 160 18.96 -5.92 10.67
C ILE A 160 19.89 -5.54 9.53
N ASP A 161 19.78 -6.25 8.40
CA ASP A 161 20.54 -5.93 7.20
C ASP A 161 20.12 -4.55 6.64
N GLU A 162 21.11 -3.71 6.33
CA GLU A 162 20.91 -2.37 5.77
C GLU A 162 20.15 -2.41 4.44
N ASN A 163 20.21 -3.51 3.69
CA ASN A 163 19.46 -3.67 2.46
C ASN A 163 17.94 -3.56 2.68
N TYR A 164 17.42 -4.02 3.82
CA TYR A 164 16.00 -3.84 4.17
C TYR A 164 15.66 -2.37 4.32
N ARG A 165 16.50 -1.64 5.05
CA ARG A 165 16.31 -0.21 5.29
C ARG A 165 16.17 0.55 3.97
N TRP A 166 17.11 0.34 3.05
CA TRP A 166 17.07 0.99 1.74
C TRP A 166 15.87 0.57 0.90
N PHE A 167 15.50 -0.71 0.97
CA PHE A 167 14.33 -1.23 0.27
C PHE A 167 13.02 -0.59 0.75
N PHE A 168 12.73 -0.64 2.05
CA PHE A 168 11.50 -0.06 2.61
C PHE A 168 11.46 1.46 2.42
N LEU A 169 12.60 2.15 2.55
CA LEU A 169 12.73 3.58 2.29
C LEU A 169 12.40 3.92 0.83
N TYR A 170 12.99 3.19 -0.12
CA TYR A 170 12.74 3.39 -1.54
C TYR A 170 11.27 3.14 -1.91
N MET A 171 10.67 2.06 -1.39
CA MET A 171 9.25 1.76 -1.57
C MET A 171 8.34 2.85 -1.00
N GLY A 172 8.64 3.33 0.21
CA GLY A 172 7.88 4.38 0.87
C GLY A 172 7.93 5.71 0.13
N ILE A 173 9.14 6.17 -0.23
CA ILE A 173 9.34 7.43 -0.94
C ILE A 173 8.72 7.37 -2.35
N SER A 174 8.87 6.26 -3.06
CA SER A 174 8.31 6.10 -4.41
C SER A 174 6.79 6.21 -4.42
N ASN A 175 6.13 5.58 -3.44
CA ASN A 175 4.69 5.66 -3.23
C ASN A 175 4.21 7.08 -2.86
N LEU A 176 4.89 7.72 -1.89
CA LEU A 176 4.59 9.08 -1.45
C LEU A 176 4.73 10.08 -2.60
N ALA A 177 5.85 10.02 -3.32
CA ALA A 177 6.15 10.95 -4.41
C ALA A 177 5.09 10.86 -5.51
N TYR A 178 4.73 9.64 -5.93
CA TYR A 178 3.76 9.47 -7.00
C TYR A 178 2.34 9.84 -6.56
N GLY A 179 1.93 9.43 -5.36
CA GLY A 179 0.62 9.80 -4.81
C GLY A 179 0.45 11.31 -4.66
N TYR A 180 1.49 12.02 -4.19
CA TYR A 180 1.48 13.47 -4.02
C TYR A 180 1.45 14.21 -5.36
N LEU A 181 2.37 13.89 -6.28
CA LEU A 181 2.46 14.55 -7.58
C LEU A 181 1.21 14.33 -8.44
N TYR A 182 0.68 13.10 -8.45
CA TYR A 182 -0.57 12.82 -9.16
C TYR A 182 -1.76 13.57 -8.55
N GLY A 183 -1.87 13.57 -7.21
CA GLY A 183 -2.93 14.27 -6.50
C GLY A 183 -2.95 15.78 -6.76
N PHE A 184 -1.76 16.38 -6.89
CA PHE A 184 -1.58 17.80 -7.20
C PHE A 184 -1.94 18.12 -8.65
N ASN A 185 -1.41 17.36 -9.62
CA ASN A 185 -1.69 17.56 -11.05
C ASN A 185 -3.19 17.44 -11.37
N LYS A 186 -3.88 16.47 -10.75
CA LYS A 186 -5.34 16.30 -10.92
C LYS A 186 -6.14 17.48 -10.37
N SER A 187 -5.75 18.03 -9.21
CA SER A 187 -6.41 19.20 -8.61
C SER A 187 -6.27 20.43 -9.51
N TRP A 188 -5.05 20.70 -9.98
CA TRP A 188 -4.77 21.85 -10.83
C TRP A 188 -5.56 21.81 -12.15
N TYR A 189 -5.69 20.64 -12.77
CA TYR A 189 -6.49 20.48 -13.99
C TYR A 189 -7.99 20.69 -13.76
N GLN A 190 -8.52 20.29 -12.60
CA GLN A 190 -9.92 20.52 -12.25
C GLN A 190 -10.22 22.00 -12.05
N ASP A 191 -9.34 22.74 -11.36
CA ASP A 191 -9.52 24.17 -11.08
C ASP A 191 -9.51 25.00 -12.38
N ASN A 192 -8.54 24.78 -13.28
CA ASN A 192 -8.46 25.52 -14.55
C ASN A 192 -9.54 25.16 -15.58
N LYS A 193 -10.22 24.02 -15.43
CA LYS A 193 -11.31 23.62 -16.34
C LYS A 193 -12.61 24.38 -16.04
N ILE A 194 -12.75 24.93 -14.83
CA ILE A 194 -13.94 25.69 -14.42
C ILE A 194 -13.92 27.09 -15.05
N ASP A 195 -12.74 27.66 -15.29
CA ASP A 195 -12.58 29.01 -15.86
C ASP A 195 -12.79 29.09 -17.40
N LEU A 196 -12.96 27.94 -18.06
CA LEU A 196 -13.15 27.83 -19.52
C LEU A 196 -14.62 27.60 -19.94
N LYS A 197 -15.57 27.68 -19.01
CA LYS A 197 -17.02 27.55 -19.27
C LYS A 197 -17.76 28.84 -18.94
#